data_AF-A0A850R1P4-F1
#
_entry.id   AF-A0A850R1P4-F1
#
_cell.length_a   1.000
_cell.length_b   1.000
_cell.length_c   1.000
_cell.angle_alpha   90.00
_cell.angle_beta   90.00
_cell.angle_gamma   90.00
#
_symmetry.space_group_name_H-M   'P 1'
#
loop_
_entity.id
_entity.type
_entity.pdbx_description
1 polymer ?
#
loop_
_entity_poly.entity_id
_entity_poly.type
_entity_poly.pdbx_seq_one_letter_code
_entity_poly.pdbx_strand_id
1 'polypeptide(L)'
;MSRYCKQCGKAIKACICHWIQTIDAKTELWILQHPSETKRAIGTARILTLSLPNSRLFVGEDFSDDQELNQLLADPGRQAYVIYPGEGALPISQVAQSAADASAIQTLILLDGTWKKAFKMWQLSSNLQQLPAVMLDNADNGNYRIRKSP
;
A
#
# COMPACT_ATOMS: atom_id res chain seq x y z
N MET A 1 25.06 3.13 -22.01
CA MET A 1 24.74 2.95 -20.57
C MET A 1 23.39 3.56 -20.27
N SER A 2 22.51 2.87 -19.53
CA SER A 2 21.18 3.42 -19.15
C SER A 2 21.36 4.74 -18.39
N ARG A 3 20.60 5.77 -18.74
CA ARG A 3 20.59 7.06 -18.00
C ARG A 3 19.84 6.97 -16.66
N TYR A 4 19.17 5.84 -16.43
CA TYR A 4 18.33 5.57 -15.27
C TYR A 4 18.87 4.38 -14.46
N CYS A 5 18.77 4.48 -13.15
CA CYS A 5 19.06 3.41 -12.20
C CYS A 5 18.05 2.25 -12.41
N LYS A 6 18.55 1.02 -12.55
CA LYS A 6 17.70 -0.16 -12.76
C LYS A 6 16.86 -0.55 -11.53
N GLN A 7 17.27 -0.13 -10.34
CA GLN A 7 16.60 -0.46 -9.09
C GLN A 7 15.49 0.54 -8.75
N CYS A 8 15.82 1.82 -8.58
CA CYS A 8 14.83 2.86 -8.23
C CYS A 8 14.16 3.54 -9.44
N GLY A 9 14.63 3.31 -10.67
CA GLY A 9 14.08 3.93 -11.88
C GLY A 9 14.41 5.42 -12.06
N LYS A 10 15.05 6.09 -11.08
CA LYS A 10 15.43 7.51 -11.18
C LYS A 10 16.67 7.69 -12.06
N ALA A 11 16.86 8.91 -12.57
CA ALA A 11 18.10 9.27 -13.28
C ALA A 11 19.32 8.98 -12.38
N ILE A 12 20.44 8.53 -12.95
CA ILE A 12 21.62 8.15 -12.15
C ILE A 12 22.08 9.27 -11.19
N LYS A 13 22.02 10.54 -11.64
CA LYS A 13 22.38 11.71 -10.82
C LYS A 13 21.43 11.99 -9.65
N ALA A 14 20.21 11.45 -9.70
CA ALA A 14 19.17 11.58 -8.68
C ALA A 14 18.79 10.20 -8.10
N CYS A 15 19.72 9.24 -8.15
CA CYS A 15 19.52 7.91 -7.61
C CYS A 15 19.33 8.00 -6.10
N ILE A 16 18.33 7.27 -5.58
CA ILE A 16 18.02 7.26 -4.15
C ILE A 16 18.37 5.94 -3.48
N CYS A 17 18.91 4.96 -4.21
CA CYS A 17 19.13 3.61 -3.69
C CYS A 17 20.05 3.58 -2.47
N HIS A 18 20.97 4.52 -2.35
CA HIS A 18 21.83 4.65 -1.16
C HIS A 18 21.04 4.96 0.13
N TRP A 19 19.88 5.61 0.03
CA TRP A 19 19.00 5.91 1.17
C TRP A 19 17.94 4.84 1.42
N ILE A 20 17.80 3.87 0.52
CA ILE A 20 16.84 2.77 0.70
C ILE A 20 17.38 1.85 1.79
N GLN A 21 16.59 1.68 2.85
CA GLN A 21 16.83 0.69 3.87
C GLN A 21 15.75 -0.39 3.77
N THR A 22 16.17 -1.65 3.91
CA THR A 22 15.27 -2.77 4.05
C THR A 22 14.73 -2.81 5.47
N ILE A 23 13.41 -2.89 5.59
CA ILE A 23 12.69 -2.98 6.85
C ILE A 23 12.17 -4.41 6.94
N ASP A 24 12.58 -5.11 7.99
CA ASP A 24 12.05 -6.43 8.32
C ASP A 24 10.71 -6.26 9.04
N ALA A 25 9.63 -6.20 8.27
CA ALA A 25 8.27 -6.11 8.76
C ALA A 25 7.61 -7.50 8.74
N LYS A 26 6.95 -7.88 9.83
CA LYS A 26 6.12 -9.10 9.87
C LYS A 26 4.83 -8.94 9.06
N THR A 27 4.36 -7.71 8.91
CA THR A 27 3.14 -7.36 8.17
C THR A 27 3.46 -7.17 6.69
N GLU A 28 2.75 -7.88 5.82
CA GLU A 28 2.82 -7.68 4.37
C GLU A 28 2.16 -6.37 3.96
N LEU A 29 2.69 -5.74 2.91
CA LEU A 29 2.15 -4.50 2.36
C LEU A 29 1.78 -4.67 0.90
N TRP A 30 0.51 -4.60 0.57
CA TRP A 30 0.05 -4.64 -0.82
C TRP A 30 -0.36 -3.24 -1.27
N ILE A 31 0.15 -2.82 -2.42
CA ILE A 31 -0.07 -1.49 -2.96
C ILE A 31 -0.89 -1.65 -4.22
N LEU A 32 -2.12 -1.13 -4.21
CA LEU A 32 -3.01 -1.08 -5.37
C LEU A 32 -2.86 0.29 -6.01
N GLN A 33 -2.09 0.34 -7.09
CA GLN A 33 -1.69 1.57 -7.75
C GLN A 33 -2.56 1.85 -8.97
N HIS A 34 -3.12 3.05 -9.04
CA HIS A 34 -3.82 3.48 -10.24
C HIS A 34 -2.85 3.57 -11.44
N PRO A 35 -3.20 3.09 -12.65
CA PRO A 35 -2.35 3.12 -13.84
C PRO A 35 -1.70 4.47 -14.17
N SER A 36 -2.38 5.58 -13.87
CA SER A 36 -1.89 6.94 -14.11
C SER A 36 -0.78 7.38 -13.15
N GLU A 37 -0.61 6.70 -12.02
CA GLU A 37 0.45 6.97 -11.04
C GLU A 37 1.75 6.21 -11.35
N THR A 38 1.69 5.13 -12.15
CA THR A 38 2.86 4.31 -12.54
C THR A 38 4.01 5.12 -13.14
N LYS A 39 3.69 6.23 -13.82
CA LYS A 39 4.65 7.11 -14.49
C LYS A 39 5.09 8.30 -13.63
N ARG A 40 4.64 8.42 -12.38
CA ARG A 40 5.00 9.55 -11.53
C ARG A 40 6.41 9.41 -10.96
N ALA A 41 7.20 10.45 -11.18
CA ALA A 41 8.60 10.52 -10.78
C ALA A 41 8.86 10.45 -9.27
N ILE A 42 7.84 10.73 -8.43
CA ILE A 42 7.97 10.72 -6.96
C ILE A 42 8.17 9.29 -6.45
N GLY A 43 7.46 8.30 -7.02
CA GLY A 43 7.79 6.89 -6.89
C GLY A 43 7.66 6.32 -5.48
N THR A 44 6.74 6.80 -4.64
CA THR A 44 6.57 6.30 -3.26
C THR A 44 6.31 4.80 -3.22
N ALA A 45 5.44 4.28 -4.08
CA ALA A 45 5.23 2.84 -4.23
C ALA A 45 6.51 2.08 -4.59
N ARG A 46 7.40 2.68 -5.39
CA ARG A 46 8.71 2.10 -5.73
C ARG A 46 9.65 2.10 -4.53
N ILE A 47 9.66 3.17 -3.73
CA ILE A 47 10.46 3.23 -2.50
C ILE A 47 10.00 2.17 -1.52
N LEU A 48 8.68 2.08 -1.28
CA LEU A 48 8.10 1.08 -0.39
C LEU A 48 8.43 -0.34 -0.84
N THR A 49 8.30 -0.64 -2.13
CA THR A 49 8.64 -1.98 -2.66
C THR A 49 10.11 -2.33 -2.60
N LEU A 50 11.00 -1.34 -2.59
CA LEU A 50 12.43 -1.58 -2.38
C LEU A 50 12.80 -1.69 -0.89
N SER A 51 12.04 -1.05 -0.01
CA SER A 51 12.25 -1.06 1.44
C SER A 51 11.57 -2.21 2.16
N LEU A 52 10.46 -2.75 1.64
CA LEU A 52 9.68 -3.81 2.27
C LEU A 52 9.70 -5.05 1.35
N PRO A 53 10.56 -6.05 1.63
CA PRO A 53 10.69 -7.24 0.80
C PRO A 53 9.40 -8.05 0.68
N ASN A 54 8.53 -7.97 1.68
CA ASN A 54 7.24 -8.64 1.77
C ASN A 54 6.08 -7.77 1.23
N SER A 55 6.39 -6.86 0.31
CA SER A 55 5.38 -6.02 -0.34
C SER A 55 5.05 -6.50 -1.75
N ARG A 56 3.82 -6.22 -2.19
CA ARG A 56 3.32 -6.52 -3.54
C ARG A 56 2.74 -5.25 -4.17
N LEU A 57 2.84 -5.13 -5.49
CA LEU A 57 2.32 -4.00 -6.25
C LEU A 57 1.39 -4.52 -7.34
N PHE A 58 0.13 -4.12 -7.27
CA PHE A 58 -0.89 -4.39 -8.29
C PHE A 58 -1.24 -3.07 -8.99
N VAL A 59 -1.46 -3.10 -10.30
CA VAL A 59 -1.77 -1.90 -11.07
C VAL A 59 -3.12 -2.06 -11.74
N GLY A 60 -4.08 -1.20 -11.39
CA GLY A 60 -5.46 -1.33 -11.85
C GLY A 60 -6.37 -0.21 -11.37
N GLU A 61 -7.59 -0.16 -11.91
CA GLU A 61 -8.65 0.74 -11.42
C GLU A 61 -9.79 -0.03 -10.75
N ASP A 62 -9.97 -1.30 -11.10
CA ASP A 62 -10.92 -2.24 -10.52
C ASP A 62 -10.17 -3.55 -10.29
N PHE A 63 -10.18 -4.04 -9.06
CA PHE A 63 -9.49 -5.26 -8.65
C PHE A 63 -10.46 -6.40 -8.33
N SER A 64 -11.75 -6.25 -8.63
CA SER A 64 -12.78 -7.27 -8.34
C SER A 64 -12.43 -8.63 -8.95
N ASP A 65 -11.91 -8.64 -10.18
CA ASP A 65 -11.57 -9.86 -10.93
C ASP A 65 -10.06 -10.12 -11.01
N ASP A 66 -9.24 -9.45 -10.19
CA ASP A 66 -7.80 -9.68 -10.17
C ASP A 66 -7.50 -11.06 -9.57
N GLN A 67 -7.07 -11.99 -10.42
CA GLN A 67 -6.89 -13.39 -10.05
C GLN A 67 -5.83 -13.59 -8.96
N GLU A 68 -4.69 -12.88 -9.05
CA GLU A 68 -3.62 -13.01 -8.06
C GLU A 68 -4.07 -12.45 -6.72
N LEU A 69 -4.64 -11.25 -6.72
CA LEU A 69 -5.14 -10.61 -5.50
C LEU A 69 -6.20 -11.48 -4.82
N ASN A 70 -7.20 -11.96 -5.56
CA ASN A 70 -8.27 -12.78 -5.02
C ASN A 70 -7.76 -14.13 -4.48
N GLN A 71 -6.78 -14.74 -5.16
CA GLN A 71 -6.17 -15.97 -4.66
C GLN A 71 -5.46 -15.75 -3.32
N LEU A 72 -4.78 -14.61 -3.15
CA LEU A 72 -4.11 -14.30 -1.89
C LEU A 72 -5.09 -13.91 -0.79
N LEU A 73 -6.18 -13.21 -1.13
CA LEU A 73 -7.26 -12.85 -0.19
C LEU A 73 -8.04 -14.07 0.29
N ALA A 74 -8.14 -15.12 -0.52
CA ALA A 74 -8.81 -16.37 -0.16
C ALA A 74 -7.99 -17.27 0.79
N ASP A 75 -6.75 -16.89 1.12
CA ASP A 75 -5.90 -17.62 2.06
C ASP A 75 -6.48 -17.52 3.49
N PRO A 76 -6.94 -18.64 4.10
CA PRO A 76 -7.54 -18.61 5.44
C PRO A 76 -6.53 -18.24 6.54
N GLY A 77 -5.23 -18.38 6.26
CA GLY A 77 -4.17 -17.95 7.19
C GLY A 77 -3.90 -16.45 7.14
N ARG A 78 -4.59 -15.69 6.28
CA ARG A 78 -4.34 -14.26 6.06
C ARG A 78 -5.42 -13.39 6.68
N GLN A 79 -4.98 -12.33 7.33
CA GLN A 79 -5.84 -11.25 7.80
C GLN A 79 -5.48 -9.97 7.03
N ALA A 80 -6.34 -9.62 6.08
CA ALA A 80 -6.15 -8.46 5.21
C ALA A 80 -7.01 -7.27 5.65
N TYR A 81 -6.39 -6.10 5.71
CA TYR A 81 -7.05 -4.84 6.07
C TYR A 81 -6.78 -3.78 5.01
N VAL A 82 -7.79 -3.01 4.65
CA VAL A 82 -7.63 -1.91 3.70
C VAL A 82 -7.42 -0.61 4.46
N ILE A 83 -6.32 0.09 4.19
CA ILE A 83 -6.07 1.41 4.75
C ILE A 83 -6.88 2.42 3.93
N TYR A 84 -8.04 2.79 4.47
CA TYR A 84 -8.92 3.77 3.87
C TYR A 84 -9.74 4.49 4.94
N PRO A 85 -9.73 5.84 4.99
CA PRO A 85 -10.58 6.57 5.91
C PRO A 85 -12.03 6.49 5.44
N GLY A 86 -12.87 5.82 6.24
CA GLY A 86 -14.28 5.62 5.95
C GLY A 86 -15.10 5.44 7.21
N GLU A 87 -16.41 5.50 7.08
CA GLU A 87 -17.34 5.26 8.18
C GLU A 87 -17.18 3.80 8.66
N GLY A 88 -16.90 3.61 9.94
CA GLY A 88 -16.59 2.29 10.51
C GLY A 88 -15.14 1.83 10.39
N ALA A 89 -14.22 2.66 9.87
CA ALA A 89 -12.80 2.32 9.85
C ALA A 89 -12.24 2.21 11.28
N LEU A 90 -11.55 1.10 11.57
CA LEU A 90 -10.96 0.87 12.89
C LEU A 90 -9.60 1.55 13.01
N PRO A 91 -9.25 2.13 14.16
CA PRO A 91 -7.89 2.62 14.40
C PRO A 91 -6.88 1.47 14.30
N ILE A 92 -5.78 1.67 13.57
CA ILE A 92 -4.76 0.63 13.36
C ILE A 92 -4.14 0.17 14.68
N SER A 93 -4.05 1.07 15.67
CA SER A 93 -3.58 0.73 17.02
C SER A 93 -4.42 -0.35 17.70
N GLN A 94 -5.74 -0.35 17.48
CA GLN A 94 -6.65 -1.34 18.04
C GLN A 94 -6.50 -2.69 17.35
N VAL A 95 -6.30 -2.69 16.03
CA VAL A 95 -6.05 -3.92 15.26
C VAL A 95 -4.72 -4.55 15.68
N ALA A 96 -3.68 -3.75 15.88
CA ALA A 96 -2.37 -4.24 16.34
C ALA A 96 -2.43 -4.88 17.74
N GLN A 97 -3.28 -4.38 18.63
CA GLN A 97 -3.50 -4.96 19.97
C GLN A 97 -4.34 -6.24 19.92
N SER A 98 -5.26 -6.32 18.97
CA SER A 98 -6.20 -7.43 18.80
C SER A 98 -5.67 -8.57 17.94
N ALA A 99 -4.51 -8.39 17.31
CA ALA A 99 -3.77 -9.42 16.58
C ALA A 99 -3.20 -10.46 17.56
N ALA A 100 -4.11 -11.16 18.24
CA ALA A 100 -3.83 -12.20 19.23
C ALA A 100 -3.37 -13.51 18.56
N ASP A 101 -3.70 -13.70 17.27
CA ASP A 101 -3.25 -14.84 16.49
C ASP A 101 -1.91 -14.52 15.83
N ALA A 102 -0.82 -14.81 16.57
CA ALA A 102 0.55 -14.66 16.07
C ALA A 102 0.87 -15.54 14.84
N SER A 103 -0.05 -16.45 14.46
CA SER A 103 0.07 -17.36 13.33
C SER A 103 -0.44 -16.78 12.00
N ALA A 104 -1.29 -15.74 12.05
CA ALA A 104 -1.92 -15.18 10.86
C ALA A 104 -0.99 -14.21 10.12
N ILE A 105 -1.00 -14.29 8.78
CA ILE A 105 -0.27 -13.36 7.92
C ILE A 105 -1.03 -12.04 7.87
N GLN A 106 -0.52 -11.06 8.60
CA GLN A 106 -1.09 -9.71 8.63
C GLN A 106 -0.77 -9.00 7.32
N THR A 107 -1.80 -8.48 6.64
CA THR A 107 -1.66 -7.82 5.33
C THR A 107 -2.35 -6.46 5.34
N LEU A 108 -1.62 -5.41 4.98
CA LEU A 108 -2.16 -4.07 4.81
C LEU A 108 -2.24 -3.73 3.33
N ILE A 109 -3.41 -3.24 2.89
CA ILE A 109 -3.66 -2.84 1.51
C ILE A 109 -3.72 -1.31 1.45
N LEU A 110 -2.83 -0.71 0.64
CA LEU A 110 -2.76 0.72 0.37
C LEU A 110 -3.29 1.04 -1.03
N LEU A 111 -4.14 2.05 -1.13
CA LEU A 111 -4.60 2.59 -2.42
C LEU A 111 -3.69 3.75 -2.86
N ASP A 112 -2.84 3.52 -3.85
CA ASP A 112 -1.92 4.54 -4.39
C ASP A 112 -2.57 5.31 -5.54
N GLY A 113 -3.00 6.53 -5.22
CA GLY A 113 -3.73 7.41 -6.10
C GLY A 113 -3.93 8.79 -5.48
N THR A 114 -4.33 9.76 -6.29
CA THR A 114 -4.99 10.95 -5.74
C THR A 114 -6.28 10.52 -5.02
N TRP A 115 -6.79 11.27 -4.06
CA TRP A 115 -8.04 10.92 -3.35
C TRP A 115 -9.21 10.51 -4.23
N LYS A 116 -9.49 11.26 -5.30
CA LYS A 116 -10.52 10.89 -6.29
C LYS A 116 -10.28 9.53 -6.95
N LYS A 117 -9.02 9.16 -7.16
CA LYS A 117 -8.60 7.89 -7.78
C LYS A 117 -8.64 6.74 -6.79
N ALA A 118 -8.13 6.95 -5.57
CA ALA A 118 -8.22 5.98 -4.49
C ALA A 118 -9.68 5.66 -4.16
N PHE A 119 -10.54 6.68 -4.06
CA PHE A 119 -11.98 6.49 -3.89
C PHE A 119 -12.60 5.71 -5.05
N LYS A 120 -12.24 6.02 -6.30
CA LYS A 120 -12.72 5.24 -7.46
C LYS A 120 -12.29 3.77 -7.37
N MET A 121 -11.02 3.49 -7.07
CA MET A 121 -10.53 2.11 -6.90
C MET A 121 -11.29 1.37 -5.78
N TRP A 122 -11.50 2.04 -4.64
CA TRP A 122 -12.30 1.52 -3.53
C TRP A 122 -13.74 1.20 -3.94
N GLN A 123 -14.38 2.12 -4.67
CA GLN A 123 -15.78 1.95 -5.09
C GLN A 123 -15.98 0.86 -6.14
N LEU A 124 -15.01 0.66 -7.04
CA LEU A 124 -15.09 -0.35 -8.07
C LEU A 124 -14.74 -1.76 -7.57
N SER A 125 -13.80 -1.86 -6.62
CA SER A 125 -13.25 -3.14 -6.19
C SER A 125 -14.12 -3.78 -5.09
N SER A 126 -15.06 -4.61 -5.51
CA SER A 126 -16.04 -5.27 -4.63
C SER A 126 -15.38 -6.18 -3.58
N ASN A 127 -14.29 -6.86 -3.94
CA ASN A 127 -13.47 -7.65 -3.03
C ASN A 127 -12.86 -6.82 -1.88
N LEU A 128 -12.44 -5.58 -2.14
CA LEU A 128 -11.88 -4.71 -1.10
C LEU A 128 -12.95 -4.23 -0.12
N GLN A 129 -14.19 -4.05 -0.58
CA GLN A 129 -15.30 -3.61 0.28
C GLN A 129 -15.75 -4.67 1.29
N GLN A 130 -15.37 -5.93 1.07
CA GLN A 130 -15.61 -7.02 2.01
C GLN A 130 -14.57 -7.07 3.13
N LEU A 131 -13.46 -6.35 2.98
CA LEU A 131 -12.38 -6.32 3.96
C LEU A 131 -12.61 -5.26 5.02
N PRO A 132 -12.17 -5.49 6.27
CA PRO A 132 -12.18 -4.46 7.29
C PRO A 132 -11.31 -3.27 6.88
N ALA A 133 -11.90 -2.07 6.94
CA ALA A 133 -11.18 -0.82 6.74
C ALA A 133 -10.49 -0.39 8.03
N VAL A 134 -9.27 0.13 7.90
CA VAL A 134 -8.49 0.67 9.02
C VAL A 134 -7.99 2.08 8.71
N MET A 135 -7.86 2.89 9.75
CA MET A 135 -7.28 4.23 9.67
C MET A 135 -6.02 4.34 10.51
N LEU A 136 -5.08 5.14 10.04
CA LEU A 136 -3.86 5.45 10.79
C LEU A 136 -4.19 6.50 11.85
N ASP A 137 -4.21 6.09 13.12
CA ASP A 137 -4.52 6.93 14.28
C ASP A 137 -3.27 7.41 15.04
N ASN A 138 -2.12 6.82 14.73
CA ASN A 138 -0.81 7.17 15.31
C ASN A 138 0.15 7.77 14.27
N ALA A 139 -0.37 8.32 13.17
CA ALA A 139 0.48 9.05 12.24
C ALA A 139 0.79 10.42 12.84
N ASP A 140 2.05 10.66 13.21
CA ASP A 140 2.51 12.00 13.56
C ASP A 140 2.11 13.00 12.47
N ASN A 141 1.90 14.26 12.85
CA ASN A 141 1.74 15.36 11.89
C ASN A 141 2.95 15.36 10.96
N GLY A 142 2.79 14.78 9.77
CA GLY A 142 3.90 14.59 8.86
C GLY A 142 4.54 15.93 8.54
N ASN A 143 5.87 15.98 8.50
CA ASN A 143 6.63 17.19 8.12
C ASN A 143 6.42 17.60 6.63
N TYR A 144 5.52 16.92 5.91
CA TYR A 144 5.19 17.19 4.53
C TYR A 144 4.22 18.38 4.41
N ARG A 145 4.79 19.58 4.32
CA ARG A 145 4.02 20.85 4.32
C ARG A 145 3.45 21.25 2.95
N ILE A 146 3.75 20.48 1.90
CA ILE A 146 3.44 20.86 0.50
C ILE A 146 2.02 20.45 0.09
N ARG A 147 1.50 19.32 0.59
CA ARG A 147 0.12 18.88 0.34
C ARG A 147 -0.48 18.37 1.63
N LYS A 148 -1.74 18.74 1.87
CA LYS A 148 -2.53 18.23 2.99
C LYS A 148 -3.29 16.98 2.55
N SER A 149 -3.42 16.02 3.45
CA SER A 149 -4.49 15.03 3.37
C SER A 149 -5.84 15.73 3.61
N PRO A 150 -6.91 15.36 2.89
CA PRO A 150 -8.28 15.78 3.16
C PRO A 150 -8.79 15.24 4.49
#